data_AF-A0A329KAY6-F1
#
_entry.id   AF-A0A329KAY6-F1
#
_cell.length_a   1.000
_cell.length_b   1.000
_cell.length_c   1.000
_cell.angle_alpha   90.00
_cell.angle_beta   90.00
_cell.angle_gamma   90.00
#
_symmetry.space_group_name_H-M   'P 1'
#
loop_
_entity.id
_entity.type
_entity.pdbx_description
1 polymer ?
#
loop_
_entity_poly.entity_id
_entity_poly.type
_entity_poly.pdbx_seq_one_letter_code
_entity_poly.pdbx_strand_id
1 'polypeptide(L)'
;ANRAYQRRILQADRTIETNLFGLSWPLRHRVVPNAATRRWCGEDGHARPLPAALNAISRPLSALGYFEAGPLMRLQSPALPFFTPLAPVAGVPDSWLDSAALYAGETALRISELTSAGQAVADLNPR
;
A
#
# COMPACT_ATOMS: atom_id res chain seq x y z
N ALA A 1 -9.07 -8.21 2.61
CA ALA A 1 -7.72 -7.79 3.04
C ALA A 1 -7.20 -8.71 4.14
N ASN A 2 -5.88 -8.86 4.28
CA ASN A 2 -5.25 -9.49 5.46
C ASN A 2 -5.78 -8.85 6.78
N ARG A 3 -5.93 -9.62 7.87
CA ARG A 3 -6.50 -9.10 9.13
C ARG A 3 -5.57 -8.10 9.84
N ALA A 4 -4.27 -8.35 9.87
CA ALA A 4 -3.30 -7.42 10.43
C ALA A 4 -3.23 -6.12 9.63
N TYR A 5 -3.44 -6.18 8.31
CA TYR A 5 -3.59 -4.98 7.48
C TYR A 5 -4.80 -4.15 7.92
N GLN A 6 -5.97 -4.76 8.09
CA GLN A 6 -7.17 -4.06 8.59
C GLN A 6 -6.92 -3.41 9.95
N ARG A 7 -6.26 -4.12 10.88
CA ARG A 7 -5.88 -3.58 12.19
C ARG A 7 -4.96 -2.36 12.08
N ARG A 8 -3.96 -2.40 11.19
CA ARG A 8 -3.06 -1.27 10.96
C ARG A 8 -3.80 -0.06 10.38
N ILE A 9 -4.85 -0.26 9.57
CA ILE A 9 -5.71 0.84 9.11
C ILE A 9 -6.45 1.46 10.30
N LEU A 10 -7.11 0.66 11.14
CA LEU A 10 -7.84 1.17 12.31
C LEU A 10 -6.94 1.90 13.32
N GLN A 11 -5.69 1.50 13.42
CA GLN A 11 -4.70 2.07 14.35
C GLN A 11 -3.88 3.20 13.72
N ALA A 12 -4.10 3.52 12.45
CA ALA A 12 -3.34 4.55 11.76
C ALA A 12 -3.69 5.93 12.31
N ASP A 13 -2.66 6.71 12.62
CA ASP A 13 -2.75 8.12 13.00
C ASP A 13 -2.67 9.05 11.78
N ARG A 14 -2.08 8.58 10.69
CA ARG A 14 -1.94 9.32 9.43
C ARG A 14 -1.88 8.43 8.20
N THR A 15 -2.11 9.04 7.04
CA THR A 15 -1.78 8.48 5.73
C THR A 15 -0.80 9.41 5.02
N ILE A 16 -0.04 8.88 4.06
CA ILE A 16 0.87 9.66 3.22
C ILE A 16 0.59 9.38 1.76
N GLU A 17 0.83 10.38 0.91
CA GLU A 17 0.96 10.15 -0.52
C GLU A 17 2.42 9.83 -0.85
N THR A 18 2.61 8.80 -1.66
CA THR A 18 3.93 8.31 -2.02
C THR A 18 3.92 7.69 -3.41
N ASN A 19 5.07 7.71 -4.08
CA ASN A 19 5.32 6.93 -5.30
C ASN A 19 6.25 5.73 -5.02
N LEU A 20 6.45 5.35 -3.76
CA LEU A 20 7.36 4.25 -3.37
C LEU A 20 6.94 2.92 -3.98
N PHE A 21 5.66 2.58 -3.89
CA PHE A 21 5.07 1.33 -4.38
C PHE A 21 4.76 1.38 -5.88
N GLY A 22 5.67 1.95 -6.68
CA GLY A 22 5.43 2.35 -8.06
C GLY A 22 5.99 1.42 -9.13
N LEU A 23 6.50 0.24 -8.79
CA LEU A 23 7.06 -0.67 -9.80
C LEU A 23 6.02 -1.01 -10.86
N SER A 24 6.39 -0.90 -12.14
CA SER A 24 5.53 -1.01 -13.33
C SER A 24 4.34 -0.05 -13.37
N TRP A 25 4.10 0.74 -12.32
CA TRP A 25 2.96 1.63 -12.19
C TRP A 25 3.34 2.86 -11.32
N PRO A 26 4.12 3.81 -11.87
CA PRO A 26 4.79 4.89 -11.13
C PRO A 26 3.83 6.05 -10.74
N LEU A 27 2.59 5.74 -10.32
CA LEU A 27 1.63 6.76 -9.92
C LEU A 27 1.76 7.08 -8.43
N ARG A 28 1.02 8.11 -7.99
CA ARG A 28 0.89 8.43 -6.57
C ARG A 28 -0.09 7.45 -5.94
N HIS A 29 0.31 6.92 -4.79
CA HIS A 29 -0.44 6.00 -3.97
C HIS A 29 -0.63 6.64 -2.59
N ARG A 30 -1.81 6.51 -2.00
CA ARG A 30 -2.04 6.92 -0.61
C ARG A 30 -2.10 5.71 0.29
N VAL A 31 -1.24 5.70 1.31
CA VAL A 31 -1.00 4.52 2.15
C VAL A 31 -0.83 4.90 3.63
N VAL A 32 -1.10 3.95 4.51
CA VAL A 32 -0.63 3.99 5.90
C VAL A 32 0.89 3.79 5.92
N PRO A 33 1.67 4.62 6.65
CA PRO A 33 3.11 4.44 6.76
C PRO A 33 3.51 3.09 7.38
N ASN A 34 4.56 2.47 6.83
CA ASN A 34 5.14 1.23 7.33
C ASN A 34 6.68 1.31 7.34
N ALA A 35 7.37 0.19 7.59
CA ALA A 35 8.83 0.20 7.66
C ALA A 35 9.49 0.62 6.33
N ALA A 36 8.95 0.17 5.20
CA ALA A 36 9.43 0.57 3.88
C ALA A 36 9.28 2.07 3.64
N THR A 37 8.11 2.66 3.92
CA THR A 37 7.92 4.11 3.74
C THR A 37 8.81 4.92 4.68
N ARG A 38 8.97 4.49 5.94
CA ARG A 38 9.89 5.16 6.89
C ARG A 38 11.34 5.17 6.43
N ARG A 39 11.79 4.11 5.75
CA ARG A 39 13.17 3.99 5.28
C ARG A 39 13.40 4.67 3.93
N TRP A 40 12.45 4.54 3.02
CA TRP A 40 12.64 4.87 1.61
C TRP A 40 11.86 6.08 1.13
N CYS A 41 11.04 6.71 1.97
CA CYS A 41 10.48 8.03 1.66
C CYS A 41 11.31 9.17 2.26
N GLY A 42 11.19 10.35 1.65
CA GLY A 42 11.55 11.63 2.24
C GLY A 42 10.47 12.17 3.17
N GLU A 43 10.70 13.37 3.72
CA GLU A 43 9.73 14.05 4.59
C GLU A 43 8.45 14.45 3.84
N ASP A 44 8.56 14.67 2.53
CA ASP A 44 7.47 14.94 1.60
C ASP A 44 6.64 13.70 1.22
N GLY A 45 7.00 12.52 1.74
CA GLY A 45 6.34 11.25 1.44
C GLY A 45 6.78 10.60 0.12
N HIS A 46 7.55 11.30 -0.71
CA HIS A 46 8.05 10.78 -1.97
C HIS A 46 9.20 9.79 -1.78
N ALA A 47 9.32 8.83 -2.69
CA ALA A 47 10.39 7.86 -2.70
C ALA A 47 11.75 8.55 -2.91
N ARG A 48 12.74 8.13 -2.14
CA ARG A 48 14.15 8.52 -2.29
C ARG A 48 14.67 8.15 -3.69
N PRO A 49 15.80 8.74 -4.14
CA PRO A 49 16.25 8.61 -5.53
C PRO A 49 16.39 7.18 -6.05
N LEU A 50 16.85 6.24 -5.22
CA LEU A 50 17.10 4.86 -5.66
C LEU A 50 15.79 4.10 -6.00
N PRO A 51 14.80 3.96 -5.09
CA PRO A 51 13.49 3.42 -5.48
C PRO A 51 12.79 4.23 -6.58
N ALA A 52 12.92 5.56 -6.58
CA ALA A 52 12.32 6.41 -7.62
C ALA A 52 12.90 6.09 -9.02
N ALA A 53 14.21 5.85 -9.12
CA ALA A 53 14.86 5.45 -10.36
C ALA A 53 14.39 4.06 -10.82
N LEU A 54 14.26 3.08 -9.91
CA LEU A 54 13.73 1.76 -10.24
C LEU A 54 12.30 1.86 -10.78
N ASN A 55 11.46 2.68 -10.15
CA ASN A 55 10.09 2.94 -10.62
C ASN A 55 10.11 3.56 -12.01
N ALA A 56 11.00 4.54 -12.26
CA ALA A 56 11.16 5.19 -13.57
C ALA A 56 11.63 4.24 -14.69
N ILE A 57 12.55 3.33 -14.39
CA ILE A 57 13.05 2.33 -15.34
C ILE A 57 11.95 1.30 -15.66
N SER A 58 11.14 0.94 -14.66
CA SER A 58 10.08 -0.06 -14.83
C SER A 58 8.84 0.46 -15.57
N ARG A 59 8.73 1.78 -15.84
CA ARG A 59 7.51 2.40 -16.41
C ARG A 59 7.02 1.76 -17.71
N PRO A 60 7.86 1.41 -18.70
CA PRO A 60 7.37 0.80 -19.93
C PRO A 60 6.64 -0.52 -19.71
N LEU A 61 6.90 -1.22 -18.61
CA LEU A 61 6.20 -2.45 -18.24
C LEU A 61 4.72 -2.21 -17.92
N SER A 62 4.29 -0.96 -17.66
CA SER A 62 2.88 -0.62 -17.44
C SER A 62 1.99 -0.99 -18.63
N ALA A 63 2.55 -0.99 -19.84
CA ALA A 63 1.84 -1.34 -21.07
C ALA A 63 1.46 -2.83 -21.14
N LEU A 64 2.11 -3.69 -20.33
CA LEU A 64 1.79 -5.11 -20.25
C LEU A 64 0.58 -5.40 -19.34
N GLY A 65 -0.05 -4.35 -18.79
CA GLY A 65 -1.17 -4.48 -17.87
C GLY A 65 -0.74 -4.92 -16.47
N TYR A 66 -1.68 -5.51 -15.72
CA TYR A 66 -1.40 -6.00 -14.37
C TYR A 66 -0.49 -7.22 -14.47
N PHE A 67 0.81 -6.99 -14.33
CA PHE A 67 1.79 -8.06 -14.19
C PHE A 67 1.43 -8.88 -12.95
N GLU A 68 1.38 -10.21 -13.06
CA GLU A 68 1.24 -11.14 -11.94
C GLU A 68 2.49 -11.04 -11.03
N ALA A 69 2.54 -9.97 -10.24
CA ALA A 69 3.66 -9.63 -9.36
C ALA A 69 3.55 -10.33 -7.99
N GLY A 70 2.60 -11.26 -7.81
CA GLY A 70 2.42 -12.02 -6.58
C GLY A 70 3.70 -12.72 -6.10
N PRO A 71 4.47 -13.40 -6.99
CA PRO A 71 5.78 -13.95 -6.63
C PRO A 71 6.81 -12.89 -6.25
N LEU A 72 6.75 -11.70 -6.88
CA LEU A 72 7.66 -10.58 -6.59
C LEU A 72 7.42 -9.98 -5.20
N MET A 73 6.22 -10.12 -4.63
CA MET A 73 5.98 -9.67 -3.25
C MET A 73 6.91 -10.35 -2.24
N ARG A 74 7.30 -11.60 -2.49
CA ARG A 74 8.23 -12.36 -1.65
C ARG A 74 9.64 -11.76 -1.62
N LEU A 75 9.99 -10.99 -2.64
CA LEU A 75 11.29 -10.34 -2.75
C LEU A 75 11.31 -8.96 -2.07
N GLN A 76 10.13 -8.42 -1.71
CA GLN A 76 10.04 -7.11 -1.08
C GLN A 76 10.43 -7.19 0.40
N SER A 77 11.41 -6.39 0.77
CA SER A 77 11.82 -6.20 2.16
C SER A 77 12.01 -4.70 2.39
N PRO A 78 11.75 -4.18 3.60
CA PRO A 78 12.13 -2.80 3.93
C PRO A 78 13.63 -2.57 3.69
N ALA A 79 14.45 -3.62 3.70
CA ALA A 79 15.89 -3.53 3.45
C ALA A 79 16.28 -3.25 1.99
N LEU A 80 15.39 -3.50 1.03
CA LEU A 80 15.63 -3.37 -0.39
C LEU A 80 14.87 -2.18 -0.97
N PRO A 81 15.35 -1.54 -2.05
CA PRO A 81 14.71 -0.36 -2.64
C PRO A 81 13.62 -0.71 -3.67
N PHE A 82 13.06 -1.92 -3.63
CA PHE A 82 12.18 -2.46 -4.68
C PHE A 82 10.80 -2.77 -4.11
N PHE A 83 9.76 -2.09 -4.64
CA PHE A 83 8.40 -2.17 -4.12
C PHE A 83 7.33 -2.17 -5.21
N THR A 84 6.47 -3.18 -5.20
CA THR A 84 5.32 -3.35 -6.09
C THR A 84 4.08 -2.64 -5.55
N PRO A 85 3.12 -2.27 -6.41
CA PRO A 85 1.86 -1.65 -6.00
C PRO A 85 0.87 -2.64 -5.35
N LEU A 86 1.28 -3.89 -5.05
CA LEU A 86 0.37 -4.92 -4.58
C LEU A 86 -0.04 -4.72 -3.11
N ALA A 87 -1.35 -4.74 -2.90
CA ALA A 87 -1.94 -4.71 -1.57
C ALA A 87 -1.91 -6.11 -0.92
N PRO A 88 -1.68 -6.22 0.40
CA PRO A 88 -1.73 -7.50 1.10
C PRO A 88 -3.19 -7.99 1.25
N VAL A 89 -3.61 -8.86 0.34
CA VAL A 89 -4.94 -9.51 0.33
C VAL A 89 -5.05 -10.62 1.40
N ALA A 90 -6.22 -11.23 1.52
CA ALA A 90 -6.42 -12.34 2.47
C ALA A 90 -5.48 -13.51 2.11
N GLY A 91 -4.92 -14.18 3.14
CA GLY A 91 -3.98 -15.30 2.96
C GLY A 91 -2.50 -14.90 2.80
N VAL A 92 -2.21 -13.61 2.56
CA VAL A 92 -0.83 -13.10 2.56
C VAL A 92 -0.28 -13.08 3.99
N PRO A 93 1.00 -13.48 4.22
CA PRO A 93 1.63 -13.42 5.54
C PRO A 93 1.71 -12.01 6.13
N ASP A 94 1.51 -11.89 7.44
CA ASP A 94 1.61 -10.61 8.17
C ASP A 94 3.00 -9.97 8.05
N SER A 95 4.05 -10.77 7.82
CA SER A 95 5.43 -10.28 7.65
C SER A 95 5.60 -9.38 6.42
N TRP A 96 4.69 -9.41 5.45
CA TRP A 96 4.78 -8.58 4.24
C TRP A 96 4.23 -7.17 4.47
N LEU A 97 3.51 -6.92 5.57
CA LEU A 97 2.87 -5.62 5.81
C LEU A 97 3.87 -4.47 5.98
N ASP A 98 5.11 -4.79 6.33
CA ASP A 98 6.18 -3.81 6.47
C ASP A 98 6.82 -3.38 5.14
N SER A 99 6.57 -4.13 4.07
CA SER A 99 7.09 -3.89 2.71
C SER A 99 6.01 -3.82 1.62
N ALA A 100 4.72 -3.90 1.97
CA ALA A 100 3.61 -3.84 1.02
C ALA A 100 2.87 -2.49 1.05
N ALA A 101 2.12 -2.20 -0.02
CA ALA A 101 1.28 -1.01 -0.10
C ALA A 101 0.02 -1.15 0.78
N LEU A 102 0.01 -0.48 1.93
CA LEU A 102 -1.14 -0.43 2.84
C LEU A 102 -2.11 0.71 2.45
N TYR A 103 -2.76 0.58 1.29
CA TYR A 103 -3.72 1.56 0.76
C TYR A 103 -4.82 2.00 1.75
N ALA A 104 -4.82 3.29 2.04
CA ALA A 104 -5.85 3.92 2.85
C ALA A 104 -5.95 5.39 2.47
N GLY A 105 -7.18 5.88 2.25
CA GLY A 105 -7.43 7.31 2.07
C GLY A 105 -7.43 8.05 3.41
N GLU A 106 -7.51 9.38 3.37
CA GLU A 106 -7.57 10.21 4.60
C GLU A 106 -8.81 9.90 5.45
N THR A 107 -9.93 9.54 4.82
CA THR A 107 -11.16 9.15 5.50
C THR A 107 -11.02 7.85 6.28
N ALA A 108 -10.02 7.02 5.98
CA ALA A 108 -9.77 5.79 6.73
C ALA A 108 -9.42 6.07 8.20
N LEU A 109 -8.86 7.25 8.50
CA LEU A 109 -8.57 7.70 9.86
C LEU A 109 -9.83 7.95 10.70
N ARG A 110 -11.01 7.98 10.07
CA ARG A 110 -12.31 8.10 10.75
C ARG A 110 -12.98 6.74 10.98
N ILE A 111 -12.38 5.64 10.51
CA ILE A 111 -12.93 4.30 10.69
C ILE A 111 -12.53 3.82 12.09
N SER A 112 -13.50 3.72 12.98
CA SER A 112 -13.32 3.22 14.35
C SER A 112 -13.64 1.74 14.51
N GLU A 113 -14.36 1.15 13.55
CA GLU A 113 -14.83 -0.23 13.63
C GLU A 113 -14.80 -0.94 12.27
N LEU A 114 -14.74 -2.27 12.33
CA LEU A 114 -14.92 -3.13 11.15
C LEU A 114 -16.32 -3.69 11.18
N THR A 115 -17.04 -3.48 10.10
CA THR A 115 -18.38 -4.02 9.89
C THR A 115 -18.44 -4.86 8.62
N SER A 116 -19.52 -5.62 8.46
CA SER A 116 -19.78 -6.33 7.21
C SER A 116 -20.19 -5.35 6.12
N ALA A 117 -19.91 -5.68 4.86
CA ALA A 117 -20.37 -4.86 3.73
C ALA A 117 -21.89 -4.73 3.70
N GLY A 118 -22.63 -5.80 4.04
CA GLY A 118 -24.10 -5.77 4.10
C GLY A 118 -24.63 -4.78 5.14
N GLN A 119 -24.04 -4.79 6.34
CA GLN A 119 -24.40 -3.83 7.39
C GLN A 119 -24.04 -2.40 7.00
N ALA A 120 -22.83 -2.16 6.47
CA ALA A 120 -22.43 -0.83 6.02
C ALA A 120 -23.40 -0.25 4.97
N VAL A 121 -23.86 -1.06 4.03
CA VAL A 121 -24.85 -0.63 3.03
C VAL A 121 -26.22 -0.33 3.67
N ALA A 122 -26.64 -1.13 4.66
CA ALA A 122 -27.86 -0.88 5.40
C ALA A 122 -27.79 0.45 6.19
N ASP A 123 -26.68 0.72 6.85
CA ASP A 123 -26.46 1.94 7.64
C ASP A 123 -26.39 3.21 6.76
N LEU A 124 -25.86 3.06 5.54
CA LEU A 124 -25.76 4.14 4.55
C LEU A 124 -27.05 4.40 3.77
N ASN A 125 -28.10 3.60 3.97
CA ASN A 125 -29.38 3.77 3.30
C ASN A 125 -30.34 4.54 4.21
N PRO A 126 -30.41 5.89 4.12
CA PRO A 126 -31.40 6.67 4.84
C PRO A 126 -32.77 6.34 4.24
N ARG A 127 -33.49 5.43 4.89
CA ARG A 127 -34.94 5.33 4.71
C ARG A 127 -35.64 6.32 5.60
#